data_AF-A0A7V9FZY2-F1
#
_entry.id   AF-A0A7V9FZY2-F1
#
_cell.length_a   1.000
_cell.length_b   1.000
_cell.length_c   1.000
_cell.angle_alpha   90.00
_cell.angle_beta   90.00
_cell.angle_gamma   90.00
#
_symmetry.space_group_name_H-M   'P 1'
#
loop_
_entity.id
_entity.type
_entity.pdbx_description
1 polymer ?
#
loop_
_entity_poly.entity_id
_entity_poly.type
_entity_poly.pdbx_seq_one_letter_code
_entity_poly.pdbx_strand_id
1 'polypeptide(L)' 'LGPGGLADQAAARSGKSREEVLASVGAGRPLGRLAEPEEIAAVIVFLCSERASYVTGAAWSADGGTVPIIV' A
#
# COMPACT_ATOMS: atom_id res chain seq x y z
N LEU A 1 -1.71 -7.95 4.37
CA LEU A 1 -1.26 -7.89 5.78
C LEU A 1 -1.65 -9.16 6.56
N GLY A 2 -1.54 -10.35 5.95
CA GLY A 2 -1.93 -11.60 6.60
C GLY A 2 -0.86 -12.15 7.56
N PRO A 3 -1.20 -13.16 8.37
CA PRO A 3 -0.23 -13.95 9.13
C PRO A 3 0.78 -14.66 8.22
N GLY A 4 2.01 -14.85 8.70
CA GLY A 4 3.15 -15.40 7.95
C GLY A 4 3.76 -14.43 6.92
N GLY A 5 3.28 -13.18 6.87
CA GLY A 5 3.67 -12.20 5.86
C GLY A 5 4.97 -11.46 6.18
N LEU A 6 5.29 -10.47 5.33
CA LEU A 6 6.50 -9.66 5.44
C LEU A 6 6.64 -8.94 6.80
N ALA A 7 5.52 -8.51 7.39
CA ALA A 7 5.53 -7.88 8.71
C ALA A 7 6.01 -8.84 9.80
N ASP A 8 5.66 -10.11 9.72
CA ASP A 8 6.04 -11.13 10.71
C ASP A 8 7.52 -11.50 10.55
N GLN A 9 7.99 -11.57 9.30
CA GLN A 9 9.42 -11.76 9.00
C GLN A 9 10.27 -10.59 9.49
N ALA A 10 9.80 -9.36 9.29
CA ALA A 10 10.47 -8.15 9.75
C ALA A 10 10.46 -8.05 11.29
N ALA A 11 9.38 -8.46 11.95
CA ALA A 11 9.30 -8.57 13.40
C ALA A 11 10.34 -9.55 13.94
N ALA A 12 10.40 -10.76 13.37
CA ALA A 12 11.37 -11.79 13.76
C ALA A 12 12.84 -11.32 13.63
N ARG A 13 13.15 -10.55 12.57
CA ARG A 13 14.50 -10.02 12.35
C ARG A 13 14.88 -8.85 13.26
N SER A 14 13.90 -8.01 13.62
CA SER A 14 14.14 -6.76 14.35
C SER A 14 13.92 -6.86 15.86
N GLY A 15 13.35 -7.96 16.35
CA GLY A 15 12.97 -8.13 17.76
C GLY A 15 11.78 -7.27 18.18
N LYS A 16 11.13 -6.57 17.23
CA LYS A 16 9.92 -5.78 17.46
C LYS A 16 8.68 -6.63 17.30
N SER A 17 7.59 -6.22 17.93
CA SER A 17 6.28 -6.79 17.67
C SER A 17 5.84 -6.49 16.23
N ARG A 18 4.95 -7.35 15.71
CA ARG A 18 4.31 -7.16 14.40
C ARG A 18 3.63 -5.80 14.30
N GLU A 19 2.95 -5.38 15.35
CA GLU A 19 2.19 -4.13 15.38
C GLU A 19 3.11 -2.91 15.30
N GLU A 20 4.23 -2.93 16.03
CA GLU A 20 5.26 -1.88 15.92
C GLU A 20 5.87 -1.81 14.52
N VAL A 21 6.10 -2.97 13.88
CA VAL A 21 6.55 -3.00 12.48
C VAL A 21 5.51 -2.34 11.58
N LEU A 22 4.24 -2.74 11.66
CA LEU A 22 3.18 -2.18 10.82
C LEU A 22 2.99 -0.67 11.04
N ALA A 23 3.02 -0.22 12.29
CA ALA A 23 2.94 1.19 12.64
C ALA A 23 4.11 1.98 12.06
N SER A 24 5.34 1.48 12.20
CA SER A 24 6.54 2.14 11.65
C SER A 24 6.52 2.23 10.13
N VAL A 25 6.03 1.18 9.45
CA VAL A 25 5.87 1.17 8.00
C VAL A 25 4.85 2.23 7.60
N GLY A 26 3.67 2.25 8.23
CA GLY A 26 2.63 3.25 7.96
C GLY A 26 3.13 4.69 8.14
N ALA A 27 3.81 4.97 9.25
CA ALA A 27 4.33 6.30 9.58
C ALA A 27 5.35 6.85 8.56
N GLY A 28 6.03 5.99 7.80
CA GLY A 28 6.96 6.40 6.74
C GLY A 28 6.29 6.90 5.46
N ARG A 29 4.96 6.79 5.33
CA ARG A 29 4.20 7.29 4.18
C ARG A 29 3.74 8.73 4.44
N PRO A 30 3.60 9.58 3.39
CA PRO A 30 2.93 10.87 3.53
C PRO A 30 1.53 10.81 4.15
N LEU A 31 0.73 9.77 3.85
CA LEU A 31 -0.56 9.57 4.51
C LEU A 31 -0.46 9.07 5.96
N GLY A 32 0.73 8.75 6.45
CA GLY A 32 1.00 8.35 7.83
C GLY A 32 0.45 6.98 8.24
N ARG A 33 -0.16 6.23 7.31
CA ARG A 33 -0.77 4.92 7.57
C ARG A 33 -0.63 3.96 6.40
N LEU A 34 -0.86 2.69 6.67
CA LEU A 34 -1.08 1.67 5.64
C LEU A 34 -2.48 1.86 5.02
N ALA A 35 -2.61 1.49 3.76
CA ALA A 35 -3.90 1.39 3.09
C ALA A 35 -4.66 0.15 3.59
N GLU A 36 -5.97 0.28 3.70
CA GLU A 36 -6.85 -0.87 3.86
C GLU A 36 -7.01 -1.61 2.51
N PRO A 37 -7.27 -2.92 2.52
CA PRO A 37 -7.46 -3.70 1.29
C PRO A 37 -8.48 -3.09 0.33
N GLU A 38 -9.56 -2.52 0.86
CA GLU A 38 -10.66 -1.92 0.11
C GLU A 38 -10.22 -0.66 -0.65
N GLU A 39 -9.26 0.11 -0.12
CA GLU A 39 -8.72 1.29 -0.80
C GLU A 39 -7.91 0.91 -2.04
N ILE A 40 -7.12 -0.16 -1.94
CA ILE A 40 -6.38 -0.70 -3.09
C ILE A 40 -7.35 -1.30 -4.11
N ALA A 41 -8.34 -2.07 -3.64
CA ALA A 41 -9.37 -2.65 -4.48
C ALA A 41 -10.17 -1.56 -5.24
N ALA A 42 -10.47 -0.43 -4.61
CA ALA A 42 -11.19 0.67 -5.25
C ALA A 42 -10.42 1.24 -6.46
N VAL A 43 -9.09 1.42 -6.35
CA VAL A 43 -8.25 1.87 -7.47
C VAL A 43 -8.27 0.84 -8.61
N ILE A 44 -8.14 -0.45 -8.27
CA ILE A 44 -8.18 -1.54 -9.26
C ILE A 44 -9.54 -1.55 -9.97
N VAL A 45 -10.65 -1.49 -9.22
CA VAL A 45 -12.01 -1.48 -9.78
C VAL A 45 -12.23 -0.26 -10.68
N PHE A 46 -11.73 0.92 -10.30
CA PHE A 46 -11.77 2.10 -11.17
C PHE A 46 -11.04 1.84 -12.50
N LEU A 47 -9.79 1.36 -12.44
CA LEU A 47 -8.97 1.09 -13.62
C LEU A 47 -9.55 0.00 -14.52
N CYS A 48 -10.27 -0.98 -13.95
CA CYS A 48 -10.96 -2.02 -14.71
C CYS A 48 -12.36 -1.60 -15.22
N SER A 49 -12.82 -0.39 -14.91
CA SER A 49 -14.15 0.08 -15.31
C SER A 49 -14.13 0.92 -16.58
N GLU A 50 -15.30 1.08 -17.21
CA GLU A 50 -15.51 1.98 -18.36
C GLU A 50 -15.09 3.44 -18.09
N ARG A 51 -15.03 3.85 -16.82
CA ARG A 51 -14.58 5.20 -16.42
C ARG A 51 -13.12 5.45 -16.74
N ALA A 52 -12.32 4.40 -16.87
CA ALA A 52 -10.91 4.44 -17.22
C ALA A 52 -10.66 4.01 -18.69
N SER A 53 -11.68 4.07 -19.56
CA SER A 53 -11.63 3.53 -20.93
C SER A 53 -10.52 4.10 -21.84
N TYR A 54 -9.95 5.26 -21.51
CA TYR A 54 -8.81 5.85 -22.24
C TYR A 54 -7.47 5.76 -21.48
N VAL A 55 -7.45 5.11 -20.32
CA VAL A 55 -6.23 4.90 -19.53
C VAL A 55 -5.54 3.63 -20.03
N THR A 56 -4.39 3.79 -20.68
CA THR A 56 -3.54 2.69 -21.12
C THR A 56 -2.07 3.10 -21.03
N GLY A 57 -1.18 2.13 -20.78
CA GLY A 57 0.27 2.38 -20.67
C GLY A 57 0.71 3.20 -19.45
N ALA A 58 -0.20 3.47 -18.50
CA ALA A 58 0.08 4.25 -17.30
C ALA A 58 0.35 3.36 -16.08
N ALA A 59 1.26 3.79 -15.20
CA ALA A 59 1.48 3.18 -13.88
C ALA A 59 0.88 4.09 -12.80
N TRP A 60 -0.10 3.59 -12.06
CA TRP A 60 -0.77 4.32 -10.99
C TRP A 60 -0.25 3.89 -9.63
N SER A 61 0.25 4.83 -8.83
CA SER A 61 0.68 4.56 -7.45
C SER A 61 -0.50 4.63 -6.48
N ALA A 62 -0.79 3.51 -5.83
CA ALA A 62 -1.71 3.40 -4.70
C ALA A 62 -0.92 3.03 -3.41
N ASP A 63 0.01 3.91 -3.00
CA ASP A 63 1.04 3.61 -2.00
C ASP A 63 1.09 4.60 -0.83
N GLY A 64 0.10 5.48 -0.73
CA GLY A 64 0.04 6.54 0.29
C GLY A 64 1.07 7.65 0.12
N GLY A 65 1.65 7.78 -1.09
CA GLY A 65 2.66 8.79 -1.44
C GLY A 65 4.09 8.33 -1.20
N THR A 66 4.33 7.02 -1.10
CA THR A 66 5.68 6.48 -0.82
C THR A 66 6.65 6.85 -1.93
N VAL A 67 6.22 6.71 -3.19
CA VAL A 67 7.00 7.14 -4.34
C VAL A 67 6.50 8.50 -4.81
N PRO A 68 7.35 9.54 -4.83
CA PRO A 68 6.98 10.81 -5.44
C PRO A 68 6.91 10.61 -6.95
N ILE A 69 5.68 10.62 -7.48
CA ILE A 69 5.42 10.56 -8.92
C ILE A 69 4.59 11.77 -9.35
N ILE A 70 4.80 12.21 -10.59
CA ILE A 70 3.88 13.10 -11.30
C ILE A 70 3.20 12.22 -12.33
N VAL A 71 1.88 12.08 -12.21
CA VAL A 71 1.01 11.33 -13.14
C VAL A 71 0.59 12.20 -14.31
#